data_AF-U3U284-F1
#
_entry.id   AF-U3U284-F1
#
_cell.length_a   1.000
_cell.length_b   1.000
_cell.length_c   1.000
_cell.angle_alpha   90.00
_cell.angle_beta   90.00
_cell.angle_gamma   90.00
#
_symmetry.space_group_name_H-M   'P 1'
#
loop_
_entity.id
_entity.type
_entity.pdbx_description
1 polymer ?
#
loop_
_entity_poly.entity_id
_entity_poly.type
_entity_poly.pdbx_seq_one_letter_code
_entity_poly.pdbx_strand_id
1 'polypeptide(L)'
;MNRAEKVVWTEGMFLRPHHFQQSENYLHSTLREWGQSQRAYTWGFFDLEFDEALLRQGKLALSAASGCLPDGTFFSFSQPQYGPAPLDLPANVDRSKVVLAIPARRNGREAVAFQETQDSLARDLAWEAEVEDDNAQAVGAATVPFGKLRLRLMLEQDLTAE
;
A
#
# COMPACT_ATOMS: atom_id res chain seq x y z
N MET A 1 7.72 10.42 16.21
CA MET A 1 8.09 9.14 15.55
C MET A 1 7.29 8.04 16.20
N ASN A 2 6.56 7.27 15.40
CA ASN A 2 5.80 6.13 15.88
C ASN A 2 6.80 4.99 16.15
N ARG A 3 6.92 4.56 17.41
CA ARG A 3 7.84 3.49 17.78
C ARG A 3 7.05 2.18 17.75
N ALA A 4 7.25 1.38 16.72
CA ALA A 4 6.74 0.01 16.73
C ALA A 4 7.66 -0.82 17.64
N GLU A 5 7.07 -1.63 18.51
CA GLU A 5 7.79 -2.34 19.56
C GLU A 5 7.71 -3.85 19.35
N LYS A 6 8.76 -4.57 19.78
CA LYS A 6 8.81 -6.02 19.67
C LYS A 6 7.72 -6.66 20.54
N VAL A 7 6.89 -7.50 19.93
CA VAL A 7 5.94 -8.35 20.65
C VAL A 7 6.70 -9.42 21.44
N VAL A 8 6.31 -9.62 22.71
CA VAL A 8 6.83 -10.69 23.57
C VAL A 8 5.87 -11.86 23.52
N TRP A 9 6.37 -13.02 23.11
CA TRP A 9 5.62 -14.26 23.05
C TRP A 9 5.91 -15.08 24.31
N THR A 10 4.88 -15.34 25.12
CA THR A 10 5.01 -16.14 26.35
C THR A 10 4.26 -17.45 26.22
N GLU A 11 4.70 -18.45 26.98
CA GLU A 11 3.98 -19.70 27.11
C GLU A 11 2.56 -19.46 27.65
N GLY A 12 1.57 -20.18 27.11
CA GLY A 12 0.17 -20.05 27.50
C GLY A 12 -0.54 -18.77 27.05
N MET A 13 0.11 -17.90 26.27
CA MET A 13 -0.50 -16.67 25.77
C MET A 13 -1.66 -16.97 24.80
N PHE A 14 -2.80 -16.31 25.00
CA PHE A 14 -3.92 -16.39 24.07
C PHE A 14 -3.70 -15.49 22.85
N LEU A 15 -3.65 -16.10 21.66
CA LEU A 15 -3.45 -15.38 20.40
C LEU A 15 -4.64 -14.48 20.07
N ARG A 16 -4.32 -13.30 19.53
CA ARG A 16 -5.25 -12.26 19.09
C ARG A 16 -4.66 -11.59 17.85
N PRO A 17 -5.47 -11.05 16.93
CA PRO A 17 -4.98 -10.35 15.74
C PRO A 17 -3.91 -9.28 16.06
N HIS A 18 -4.09 -8.57 17.17
CA HIS A 18 -3.17 -7.56 17.69
C HIS A 18 -1.71 -8.03 17.76
N HIS A 19 -1.45 -9.28 18.15
CA HIS A 19 -0.08 -9.79 18.27
C HIS A 19 0.61 -9.86 16.90
N PHE A 20 -0.11 -10.36 15.89
CA PHE A 20 0.41 -10.43 14.53
C PHE A 20 0.56 -9.03 13.91
N GLN A 21 -0.46 -8.18 14.04
CA GLN A 21 -0.44 -6.80 13.54
C GLN A 21 0.72 -5.99 14.13
N GLN A 22 0.97 -6.09 15.43
CA GLN A 22 2.09 -5.38 16.07
C GLN A 22 3.45 -6.01 15.71
N SER A 23 3.53 -7.33 15.58
CA SER A 23 4.75 -8.01 15.15
C SER A 23 5.14 -7.61 13.72
N GLU A 24 4.19 -7.57 12.79
CA GLU A 24 4.40 -7.09 11.42
C GLU A 24 4.82 -5.62 11.39
N ASN A 25 4.14 -4.77 12.17
CA ASN A 25 4.51 -3.36 12.29
C ASN A 25 5.95 -3.17 12.79
N TYR A 26 6.38 -3.94 13.79
CA TYR A 26 7.75 -3.92 14.31
C TYR A 26 8.76 -4.34 13.24
N LEU A 27 8.53 -5.44 12.53
CA LEU A 27 9.40 -5.91 11.45
C LEU A 27 9.50 -4.88 10.31
N HIS A 28 8.36 -4.36 9.84
CA HIS A 28 8.33 -3.33 8.81
C HIS A 28 9.01 -2.04 9.26
N SER A 29 8.86 -1.63 10.53
CA SER A 29 9.56 -0.45 11.04
C SER A 29 11.07 -0.63 11.03
N THR A 30 11.56 -1.80 11.45
CA THR A 30 12.99 -2.13 11.47
C THR A 30 13.56 -2.10 10.06
N LEU A 31 12.85 -2.67 9.08
CA LEU A 31 13.26 -2.65 7.66
C LEU A 31 13.32 -1.22 7.11
N ARG A 32 12.32 -0.38 7.40
CA ARG A 32 12.31 1.02 6.96
C ARG A 32 13.45 1.83 7.59
N GLU A 33 13.65 1.69 8.90
CA GLU A 33 14.73 2.37 9.62
C GLU A 33 16.10 1.95 9.11
N TRP A 34 16.29 0.64 8.89
CA TRP A 34 17.53 0.12 8.31
C TRP A 34 17.77 0.68 6.91
N GLY A 35 16.76 0.65 6.02
CA GLY A 35 16.86 1.20 4.68
C GLY A 35 17.18 2.71 4.66
N GLN A 36 16.48 3.49 5.49
CA GLN A 36 16.71 4.94 5.62
C GLN A 36 18.08 5.28 6.22
N SER A 37 18.65 4.39 7.04
CA SER A 37 20.00 4.57 7.59
C SER A 37 21.11 4.40 6.54
N GLN A 38 20.83 3.76 5.40
CA GLN A 38 21.85 3.51 4.37
C GLN A 38 22.16 4.76 3.55
N ARG A 39 21.14 5.46 3.05
CA ARG A 39 21.26 6.64 2.17
C ARG A 39 20.05 7.56 2.32
N ALA A 40 20.26 8.84 2.03
CA ALA A 40 19.15 9.79 1.90
C ALA A 40 18.35 9.52 0.61
N TYR A 41 17.06 9.88 0.62
CA TYR A 41 16.17 9.87 -0.55
C TYR A 41 16.08 8.52 -1.27
N THR A 42 15.93 7.43 -0.54
CA THR A 42 15.77 6.06 -1.10
C THR A 42 14.37 5.77 -1.65
N TRP A 43 13.57 6.80 -1.90
CA TRP A 43 12.20 6.70 -2.40
C TRP A 43 12.12 7.17 -3.85
N GLY A 44 11.08 6.72 -4.56
CA GLY A 44 10.88 6.96 -5.98
C GLY A 44 10.32 5.73 -6.68
N PHE A 45 10.11 5.85 -7.99
CA PHE A 45 9.77 4.73 -8.85
C PHE A 45 11.05 3.96 -9.21
N PHE A 46 10.95 2.63 -9.23
CA PHE A 46 11.96 1.77 -9.84
C PHE A 46 11.57 1.46 -11.28
N ASP A 47 10.28 1.14 -11.49
CA ASP A 47 9.65 0.95 -12.80
C ASP A 47 8.35 1.76 -12.87
N LEU A 48 8.02 2.30 -14.05
CA LEU A 48 6.81 3.08 -14.28
C LEU A 48 6.35 2.96 -15.74
N GLU A 49 5.15 2.44 -15.94
CA GLU A 49 4.53 2.31 -17.24
C GLU A 49 3.13 2.93 -17.25
N PHE A 50 2.85 3.74 -18.27
CA PHE A 50 1.55 4.40 -18.47
C PHE A 50 0.67 3.62 -19.44
N ASP A 51 -0.64 3.66 -19.20
CA ASP A 51 -1.62 3.20 -20.18
C ASP A 51 -1.84 4.28 -21.26
N GLU A 52 -1.15 4.11 -22.38
CA GLU A 52 -1.22 5.00 -23.54
C GLU A 52 -2.63 5.09 -24.17
N ALA A 53 -3.45 4.04 -24.05
CA ALA A 53 -4.80 4.02 -24.61
C ALA A 53 -5.75 4.89 -23.79
N LEU A 54 -5.64 4.84 -22.46
CA LEU A 54 -6.38 5.71 -21.55
C LEU A 54 -5.86 7.15 -21.59
N LEU A 55 -4.55 7.35 -21.80
CA LEU A 55 -3.97 8.69 -21.92
C LEU A 55 -4.57 9.47 -23.10
N ARG A 56 -4.77 8.82 -24.24
CA ARG A 56 -5.46 9.41 -25.41
C ARG A 56 -6.92 9.78 -25.16
N GLN A 57 -7.53 9.20 -24.13
CA GLN A 57 -8.91 9.48 -23.70
C GLN A 57 -8.96 10.56 -22.60
N GLY A 58 -7.84 11.22 -22.30
CA GLY A 58 -7.76 12.22 -21.25
C GLY A 58 -7.74 11.62 -19.84
N LYS A 59 -7.26 10.38 -19.69
CA LYS A 59 -7.13 9.73 -18.38
C LYS A 59 -5.69 9.30 -18.12
N LEU A 60 -5.15 9.62 -16.94
CA LEU A 60 -3.86 9.10 -16.52
C LEU A 60 -4.09 7.75 -15.81
N ALA A 61 -3.48 6.70 -16.33
CA ALA A 61 -3.49 5.38 -15.69
C ALA A 61 -2.12 4.72 -15.82
N LEU A 62 -1.82 3.81 -14.89
CA LEU A 62 -0.56 3.06 -14.87
C LEU A 62 -0.84 1.61 -15.21
N SER A 63 -0.13 1.06 -16.19
CA SER A 63 -0.22 -0.37 -16.55
C SER A 63 0.57 -1.23 -15.57
N ALA A 64 1.73 -0.74 -15.16
CA ALA A 64 2.60 -1.32 -14.16
C ALA A 64 3.41 -0.22 -13.47
N ALA A 65 3.72 -0.40 -12.19
CA ALA A 65 4.70 0.43 -11.50
C ALA A 65 5.25 -0.29 -10.28
N SER A 66 6.49 0.04 -9.94
CA SER A 66 7.15 -0.43 -8.72
C SER A 66 7.93 0.72 -8.09
N GLY A 67 8.12 0.70 -6.79
CA GLY A 67 8.86 1.76 -6.12
C GLY A 67 8.77 1.74 -4.60
N CYS A 68 9.26 2.83 -4.02
CA CYS A 68 9.19 3.10 -2.59
C CYS A 68 8.65 4.51 -2.37
N LEU A 69 7.63 4.65 -1.52
CA LEU A 69 7.06 5.94 -1.15
C LEU A 69 7.94 6.68 -0.14
N PRO A 70 7.79 8.00 0.04
CA PRO A 70 8.60 8.78 0.98
C PRO A 70 8.54 8.30 2.44
N ASP A 71 7.48 7.60 2.83
CA ASP A 71 7.34 7.00 4.16
C ASP A 71 8.02 5.63 4.31
N GLY A 72 8.72 5.15 3.27
CA GLY A 72 9.39 3.85 3.22
C GLY A 72 8.50 2.68 2.81
N THR A 73 7.24 2.93 2.42
CA THR A 73 6.34 1.87 1.95
C THR A 73 6.66 1.49 0.52
N PHE A 74 7.06 0.24 0.31
CA PHE A 74 7.22 -0.33 -1.02
C PHE A 74 5.87 -0.61 -1.66
N PHE A 75 5.80 -0.44 -2.98
CA PHE A 75 4.67 -0.85 -3.79
C PHE A 75 5.16 -1.52 -5.09
N SER A 76 4.36 -2.43 -5.61
CA SER A 76 4.58 -3.03 -6.92
C SER A 76 3.28 -3.59 -7.46
N PHE A 77 3.00 -3.35 -8.74
CA PHE A 77 1.94 -4.00 -9.48
C PHE A 77 2.36 -4.13 -10.94
N SER A 78 2.04 -5.28 -11.54
CA SER A 78 2.35 -5.61 -12.94
C SER A 78 1.11 -5.66 -13.83
N GLN A 79 -0.08 -5.47 -13.26
CA GLN A 79 -1.34 -5.43 -14.01
C GLN A 79 -2.21 -4.27 -13.51
N PRO A 80 -2.93 -3.56 -14.40
CA PRO A 80 -3.65 -2.33 -14.07
C PRO A 80 -4.66 -2.49 -12.92
N GLN A 81 -5.34 -3.64 -12.81
CA GLN A 81 -6.35 -3.88 -11.76
C GLN A 81 -5.76 -3.95 -10.35
N TYR A 82 -4.45 -4.19 -10.22
CA TYR A 82 -3.73 -4.15 -8.95
C TYR A 82 -3.14 -2.76 -8.66
N GLY A 83 -3.14 -1.87 -9.65
CA GLY A 83 -2.72 -0.47 -9.49
C GLY A 83 -3.80 0.44 -8.90
N PRO A 84 -3.52 1.76 -8.84
CA PRO A 84 -4.50 2.78 -8.50
C PRO A 84 -5.56 2.94 -9.59
N ALA A 85 -6.73 3.47 -9.23
CA ALA A 85 -7.74 3.84 -10.22
C ALA A 85 -7.22 4.92 -11.18
N PRO A 86 -7.61 4.88 -12.48
CA PRO A 86 -7.32 5.95 -13.43
C PRO A 86 -7.79 7.32 -12.93
N LEU A 87 -6.98 8.35 -13.16
CA LEU A 87 -7.32 9.74 -12.89
C LEU A 87 -7.86 10.38 -14.16
N ASP A 88 -9.12 10.84 -14.14
CA ASP A 88 -9.64 11.70 -15.20
C ASP A 88 -8.92 13.05 -15.17
N LEU A 89 -8.32 13.45 -16.28
CA LEU A 89 -7.64 14.74 -16.41
C LEU A 89 -8.63 15.78 -16.96
N PRO A 90 -8.94 16.85 -16.21
CA PRO A 90 -9.77 17.93 -16.72
C PRO A 90 -9.16 18.56 -17.97
N ALA A 91 -10.02 18.95 -18.93
CA ALA A 91 -9.59 19.58 -20.18
C ALA A 91 -8.77 20.88 -20.01
N ASN A 92 -8.85 21.49 -18.83
CA ASN A 92 -8.20 22.76 -18.49
C ASN A 92 -6.89 22.56 -17.70
N VAL A 93 -6.43 21.32 -17.53
CA VAL A 93 -5.17 21.05 -16.84
C VAL A 93 -4.02 21.44 -17.76
N ASP A 94 -3.33 22.52 -17.42
CA ASP A 94 -2.05 22.91 -18.01
C ASP A 94 -0.99 22.95 -16.90
N ARG A 95 0.13 22.25 -17.12
CA ARG A 95 1.29 22.17 -16.20
C ARG A 95 0.99 21.69 -14.76
N SER A 96 -0.09 20.95 -14.51
CA SER A 96 -0.33 20.35 -13.20
C SER A 96 0.52 19.10 -12.97
N LYS A 97 0.99 18.91 -11.73
CA LYS A 97 1.65 17.67 -11.33
C LYS A 97 0.62 16.64 -10.87
N VAL A 98 0.75 15.41 -11.35
CA VAL A 98 0.03 14.25 -10.81
C VAL A 98 0.98 13.49 -9.89
N VAL A 99 0.46 13.03 -8.76
CA VAL A 99 1.20 12.25 -7.76
C VAL A 99 0.57 10.88 -7.55
N LEU A 100 1.40 9.91 -7.18
CA LEU A 100 0.95 8.65 -6.60
C LEU A 100 0.99 8.80 -5.08
N ALA A 101 -0.17 8.72 -4.45
CA ALA A 101 -0.34 8.94 -3.02
C ALA A 101 -0.89 7.71 -2.31
N ILE A 102 -0.71 7.68 -0.99
CA ILE A 102 -1.30 6.71 -0.06
C ILE A 102 -1.68 7.46 1.22
N PRO A 103 -2.74 7.07 1.96
CA PRO A 103 -3.07 7.69 3.25
C PRO A 103 -1.91 7.58 4.25
N ALA A 104 -1.61 8.62 5.02
CA ALA A 104 -0.48 8.61 5.95
C ALA A 104 -0.67 7.59 7.10
N ARG A 105 0.42 6.94 7.55
CA ARG A 105 0.38 6.06 8.74
C ARG A 105 0.10 6.89 9.99
N ARG A 106 -1.01 6.64 10.69
CA ARG A 106 -1.37 7.29 11.95
C ARG A 106 -1.78 6.27 13.01
N ASN A 107 -1.31 6.47 14.24
CA ASN A 107 -1.73 5.64 15.38
C ASN A 107 -3.19 5.90 15.74
N GLY A 108 -3.89 4.84 16.14
CA GLY A 108 -5.28 4.92 16.59
C GLY A 108 -6.30 5.16 15.46
N ARG A 109 -5.86 5.17 14.20
CA ARG A 109 -6.75 5.09 13.03
C ARG A 109 -6.75 3.68 12.46
N GLU A 110 -7.84 3.34 11.80
CA GLU A 110 -8.00 2.07 11.10
C GLU A 110 -6.93 1.94 10.01
N ALA A 111 -6.12 0.88 10.07
CA ALA A 111 -5.06 0.63 9.09
C ALA A 111 -5.59 -0.11 7.84
N VAL A 112 -6.61 -0.94 8.02
CA VAL A 112 -7.22 -1.80 7.00
C VAL A 112 -8.71 -1.54 6.95
N ALA A 113 -9.25 -1.15 5.80
CA ALA A 113 -10.69 -1.05 5.58
C ALA A 113 -11.20 -2.32 4.90
N PHE A 114 -12.41 -2.76 5.23
CA PHE A 114 -13.06 -3.91 4.58
C PHE A 114 -13.99 -3.53 3.43
N GLN A 115 -14.26 -2.24 3.27
CA GLN A 115 -15.06 -1.68 2.19
C GLN A 115 -14.42 -0.40 1.67
N GLU A 116 -14.51 -0.17 0.37
CA GLU A 116 -13.99 1.04 -0.24
C GLU A 116 -14.95 2.21 0.01
N THR A 117 -14.53 3.15 0.85
CA THR A 117 -15.26 4.39 1.11
C THR A 117 -14.35 5.58 0.83
N GLN A 118 -14.90 6.64 0.21
CA GLN A 118 -14.12 7.82 -0.22
C GLN A 118 -13.33 8.46 0.93
N ASP A 119 -13.93 8.52 2.13
CA ASP A 119 -13.35 9.19 3.31
C ASP A 119 -12.48 8.25 4.16
N SER A 120 -12.32 6.98 3.79
CA SER A 120 -11.47 6.07 4.56
C SER A 120 -10.01 6.45 4.35
N LEU A 121 -9.32 6.64 5.47
CA LEU A 121 -7.87 6.86 5.52
C LEU A 121 -7.11 5.58 5.88
N ALA A 122 -7.76 4.42 5.78
CA ALA A 122 -7.08 3.14 5.85
C ALA A 122 -6.12 3.00 4.68
N ARG A 123 -4.95 2.44 4.96
CA ARG A 123 -3.89 2.27 3.97
C ARG A 123 -4.07 1.04 3.12
N ASP A 124 -4.71 0.03 3.69
CA ASP A 124 -4.98 -1.23 3.03
C ASP A 124 -6.49 -1.41 2.87
N LEU A 125 -6.89 -1.99 1.74
CA LEU A 125 -8.23 -2.51 1.51
C LEU A 125 -8.17 -4.03 1.59
N ALA A 126 -9.03 -4.63 2.41
CA ALA A 126 -9.13 -6.07 2.52
C ALA A 126 -9.73 -6.68 1.23
N TRP A 127 -9.19 -7.80 0.80
CA TRP A 127 -9.73 -8.64 -0.27
C TRP A 127 -9.43 -10.10 0.06
N GLU A 128 -10.18 -11.05 -0.50
CA GLU A 128 -10.03 -12.47 -0.21
C GLU A 128 -9.48 -13.23 -1.42
N ALA A 129 -8.62 -14.22 -1.15
CA ALA A 129 -8.14 -15.16 -2.14
C ALA A 129 -8.05 -16.57 -1.55
N GLU A 130 -8.20 -17.59 -2.40
CA GLU A 130 -7.83 -18.96 -2.06
C GLU A 130 -6.31 -19.12 -2.14
N VAL A 131 -5.72 -19.73 -1.12
CA VAL A 131 -4.29 -19.96 -1.01
C VAL A 131 -4.04 -21.45 -0.77
N GLU A 132 -3.21 -22.05 -1.61
CA GLU A 132 -2.76 -23.43 -1.42
C GLU A 132 -1.78 -23.52 -0.24
N ASP A 133 -1.77 -24.65 0.45
CA ASP A 133 -0.76 -24.95 1.45
C ASP A 133 0.54 -25.40 0.77
N ASP A 134 1.65 -24.69 1.03
CA ASP A 134 2.98 -24.99 0.46
C ASP A 134 3.60 -26.30 0.99
N ASN A 135 3.00 -26.94 1.99
CA ASN A 135 3.46 -28.21 2.53
C ASN A 135 3.09 -29.39 1.61
N ALA A 136 4.00 -30.36 1.45
CA ALA A 136 3.75 -31.56 0.65
C ALA A 136 2.56 -32.43 1.13
N GLN A 137 2.09 -32.21 2.36
CA GLN A 137 0.93 -32.88 2.97
C GLN A 137 -0.31 -31.99 3.00
N ALA A 138 -0.36 -30.97 2.13
CA ALA A 138 -1.48 -30.06 1.98
C ALA A 138 -2.80 -30.82 1.85
N VAL A 139 -3.80 -30.38 2.63
CA VAL A 139 -5.16 -30.95 2.61
C VAL A 139 -6.05 -30.22 1.60
N GLY A 140 -5.66 -29.01 1.17
CA GLY A 140 -6.34 -28.20 0.17
C GLY A 140 -6.08 -26.72 0.39
N ALA A 141 -6.69 -25.89 -0.46
CA ALA A 141 -6.66 -24.44 -0.33
C ALA A 141 -7.50 -23.93 0.85
N ALA A 142 -7.17 -22.73 1.30
CA ALA A 142 -7.95 -21.98 2.28
C ALA A 142 -8.19 -20.54 1.81
N THR A 143 -9.38 -20.01 2.09
CA THR A 143 -9.69 -18.59 1.90
C THR A 143 -8.95 -17.74 2.92
N VAL A 144 -8.15 -16.79 2.46
CA VAL A 144 -7.37 -15.87 3.31
C VAL A 144 -7.67 -14.42 2.93
N PRO A 145 -7.96 -13.55 3.92
CA PRO A 145 -8.03 -12.11 3.69
C PRO A 145 -6.62 -11.50 3.58
N PHE A 146 -6.41 -10.71 2.54
CA PHE A 146 -5.20 -9.97 2.23
C PHE A 146 -5.43 -8.47 2.24
N GLY A 147 -4.37 -7.69 2.44
CA GLY A 147 -4.39 -6.24 2.27
C GLY A 147 -3.86 -5.83 0.90
N LYS A 148 -4.60 -4.97 0.20
CA LYS A 148 -4.12 -4.25 -0.99
C LYS A 148 -3.87 -2.79 -0.63
N LEU A 149 -2.68 -2.28 -0.95
CA LEU A 149 -2.37 -0.86 -0.75
C LEU A 149 -3.35 0.03 -1.51
N ARG A 150 -3.94 1.00 -0.82
CA ARG A 150 -4.86 2.00 -1.37
C ARG A 150 -4.10 3.16 -1.99
N LEU A 151 -3.36 2.84 -3.06
CA LEU A 151 -2.68 3.81 -3.89
C LEU A 151 -3.70 4.63 -4.68
N ARG A 152 -3.44 5.93 -4.85
CA ARG A 152 -4.31 6.84 -5.60
C ARG A 152 -3.49 7.78 -6.47
N LEU A 153 -3.92 7.93 -7.73
CA LEU A 153 -3.47 9.02 -8.59
C LEU A 153 -4.32 10.25 -8.28
N MET A 154 -3.69 11.41 -8.06
CA MET A 154 -4.37 12.67 -7.82
C MET A 154 -3.51 13.86 -8.24
N LEU A 155 -4.11 15.03 -8.41
CA LEU A 155 -3.33 16.25 -8.61
C LEU A 155 -2.58 16.62 -7.32
N GLU A 156 -1.35 17.13 -7.45
CA GLU A 156 -0.54 17.56 -6.30
C GLU A 156 -1.26 18.61 -5.44
N GLN A 157 -2.08 19.48 -6.04
CA GLN A 157 -2.87 20.49 -5.33
C GLN A 157 -3.97 19.89 -4.43
N ASP A 158 -4.41 18.66 -4.70
CA ASP A 158 -5.42 17.94 -3.92
C ASP A 158 -4.77 17.09 -2.81
N LEU A 159 -3.43 17.02 -2.79
CA LEU A 159 -2.69 16.29 -1.76
C LEU A 159 -2.83 17.03 -0.43
N THR A 160 -3.49 16.39 0.53
CA THR A 160 -3.56 16.88 1.90
C THR A 160 -2.46 16.25 2.75
N ALA A 161 -2.03 16.95 3.80
CA ALA A 161 -1.11 16.40 4.80
C ALA A 161 -1.79 15.37 5.75
N GLU A 162 -3.06 15.04 5.49
CA GLU A 162 -3.89 14.20 6.35
C GLU A 162 -3.88 12.71 6.01
#